data_AF-A0A3B9N958-F1
#
_entry.id   AF-A0A3B9N958-F1
#
_cell.length_a   1.000
_cell.length_b   1.000
_cell.length_c   1.000
_cell.angle_alpha   90.00
_cell.angle_beta   90.00
_cell.angle_gamma   90.00
#
_symmetry.space_group_name_H-M   'P 1'
#
loop_
_entity.id
_entity.type
_entity.pdbx_description
1 polymer ?
#
loop_
_entity_poly.entity_id
_entity_poly.type
_entity_poly.pdbx_seq_one_letter_code
_entity_poly.pdbx_strand_id
1 'polypeptide(L)'
;KGNLADHQWQQLHSRIGRLTNAPIIIDDTPALNVFEFRAKCRRLKAQYDIQMVIDDYLQLMHGKADGKGGGNREQEIGSISRALKSVAKELNIPVLALSQLSRAVESRPGNSKRPMLSDLRESGSIEQDADMVLFLYRPEYYGLTEDEEGRPTAGVGEVIIAKHRNGETGIVPLRFVGKFVKFVDLEDEFSGMGGGDGFGDAPATFSASALNPSPNFADDFSAGGFSGGITMPSRMNDMPDDAPF
;
A
#
# COMPACT_ATOMS: atom_id res chain seq x y z
N LYS A 1 25.55 -14.72 -11.31
CA LYS A 1 26.05 -14.12 -12.57
C LYS A 1 24.85 -13.50 -13.28
N GLY A 2 24.82 -12.18 -13.48
CA GLY A 2 23.75 -11.50 -14.23
C GLY A 2 24.18 -11.32 -15.68
N ASN A 3 23.47 -11.94 -16.62
CA ASN A 3 23.73 -11.79 -18.04
C ASN A 3 22.85 -10.65 -18.57
N LEU A 4 23.45 -9.48 -18.81
CA LEU A 4 22.76 -8.27 -19.25
C LEU A 4 23.36 -7.84 -20.60
N ALA A 5 22.50 -7.52 -21.54
CA ALA A 5 22.90 -6.89 -22.80
C ALA A 5 23.34 -5.43 -22.56
N ASP A 6 24.16 -4.87 -23.44
CA ASP A 6 24.75 -3.53 -23.26
C ASP A 6 23.70 -2.43 -23.06
N HIS A 7 22.56 -2.52 -23.77
CA HIS A 7 21.44 -1.58 -23.60
C HIS A 7 20.77 -1.71 -22.22
N GLN A 8 20.77 -2.90 -21.61
CA GLN A 8 20.23 -3.12 -20.27
C GLN A 8 21.17 -2.57 -19.20
N TRP A 9 22.48 -2.66 -19.43
CA TRP A 9 23.49 -2.01 -18.59
C TRP A 9 23.34 -0.49 -18.57
N GLN A 10 23.12 0.13 -19.72
CA GLN A 10 22.86 1.57 -19.81
C GLN A 10 21.58 1.97 -19.07
N GLN A 11 20.50 1.20 -19.23
CA GLN A 11 19.25 1.43 -18.49
C GLN A 11 19.46 1.29 -16.98
N LEU A 12 20.19 0.26 -16.54
CA LEU A 12 20.50 0.02 -15.14
C LEU A 12 21.28 1.20 -14.53
N HIS A 13 22.36 1.64 -15.18
CA HIS A 13 23.15 2.78 -14.72
C HIS A 13 22.33 4.07 -14.64
N SER A 14 21.48 4.35 -15.64
CA SER A 14 20.63 5.53 -15.64
C SER A 14 19.62 5.55 -14.48
N ARG A 15 19.16 4.37 -14.02
CA ARG A 15 18.16 4.23 -12.95
C ARG A 15 18.79 4.09 -11.57
N ILE A 16 19.99 3.54 -11.45
CA ILE A 16 20.72 3.39 -10.19
C ILE A 16 20.92 4.73 -9.50
N GLY A 17 21.27 5.79 -10.24
CA GLY A 17 21.55 7.10 -9.65
C GLY A 17 20.40 7.65 -8.80
N ARG A 18 19.15 7.38 -9.18
CA ARG A 18 17.97 7.76 -8.38
C ARG A 18 17.84 6.95 -7.10
N LEU A 19 18.14 5.65 -7.16
CA LEU A 19 18.04 4.77 -6.00
C LEU A 19 19.19 5.00 -5.01
N THR A 20 20.39 5.28 -5.49
CA THR A 20 21.56 5.58 -4.65
C THR A 20 21.36 6.82 -3.79
N ASN A 21 20.66 7.83 -4.31
CA ASN A 21 20.37 9.06 -3.59
C ASN A 21 19.00 9.04 -2.89
N ALA A 22 18.27 7.92 -2.95
CA ALA A 22 16.98 7.82 -2.29
C ALA A 22 17.19 7.78 -0.77
N PRO A 23 16.39 8.52 0.02
CA PRO A 23 16.47 8.55 1.48
C PRO A 23 15.85 7.27 2.09
N ILE A 24 16.36 6.11 1.69
CA ILE A 24 15.91 4.80 2.14
C ILE A 24 17.01 4.20 3.01
N ILE A 25 16.64 3.84 4.24
CA ILE A 25 17.54 3.18 5.20
C ILE A 25 17.07 1.74 5.33
N ILE A 26 17.97 0.80 5.07
CA ILE A 26 17.72 -0.64 5.19
C ILE A 26 18.47 -1.15 6.40
N ASP A 27 17.76 -1.86 7.28
CA ASP A 27 18.33 -2.56 8.42
C ASP A 27 17.95 -4.03 8.29
N ASP A 28 18.92 -4.88 7.97
CA ASP A 28 18.75 -6.32 7.71
C ASP A 28 19.08 -7.18 8.96
N THR A 29 19.10 -6.57 10.14
CA THR A 29 19.38 -7.28 11.40
C THR A 29 18.31 -8.36 11.62
N PRO A 30 18.69 -9.66 11.67
CA PRO A 30 17.72 -10.73 11.85
C PRO A 30 17.18 -10.78 13.28
N ALA A 31 15.99 -11.37 13.46
CA ALA A 31 15.41 -11.71 14.77
C ALA A 31 15.29 -10.52 15.74
N LEU A 32 14.98 -9.34 15.21
CA LEU A 32 14.87 -8.09 15.94
C LEU A 32 13.76 -8.18 17.00
N ASN A 33 14.10 -7.91 18.26
CA ASN A 33 13.08 -7.82 19.30
C ASN A 33 12.40 -6.44 19.30
N VAL A 34 11.23 -6.35 19.90
CA VAL A 34 10.41 -5.13 19.95
C VAL A 34 11.14 -3.93 20.59
N PHE A 35 11.97 -4.17 21.61
CA PHE A 35 12.69 -3.10 22.31
C PHE A 35 13.80 -2.51 21.44
N GLU A 36 14.56 -3.38 20.77
CA GLU A 36 15.59 -3.00 19.81
C GLU A 36 14.98 -2.28 18.61
N PHE A 37 13.86 -2.77 18.09
CA PHE A 37 13.12 -2.12 17.01
C PHE A 37 12.75 -0.69 17.37
N ARG A 38 12.14 -0.50 18.57
CA ARG A 38 11.78 0.83 19.07
C ARG A 38 13.01 1.73 19.23
N ALA A 39 14.10 1.23 19.81
CA ALA A 39 15.32 2.00 20.00
C ALA A 39 15.94 2.44 18.66
N LYS A 40 15.96 1.55 17.66
CA LYS A 40 16.42 1.85 16.31
C LYS A 40 15.54 2.90 15.65
N CYS A 41 14.21 2.75 15.69
CA CYS A 41 13.29 3.72 15.10
C CYS A 41 13.44 5.12 15.72
N ARG A 42 13.57 5.21 17.07
CA ARG A 42 13.82 6.49 17.76
C ARG A 42 15.14 7.13 17.33
N ARG A 43 16.21 6.34 17.24
CA ARG A 43 17.52 6.83 16.77
C ARG A 43 17.45 7.34 15.34
N LEU A 44 16.81 6.60 14.44
CA LEU A 44 16.66 6.98 13.04
C LEU A 44 15.78 8.22 12.87
N LYS A 45 14.69 8.36 13.66
CA LYS A 45 13.89 9.59 13.69
C LYS A 45 14.69 10.79 14.15
N ALA A 46 15.54 10.64 15.17
CA ALA A 46 16.37 11.73 15.65
C ALA A 46 17.51 12.13 14.68
N GLN A 47 18.09 11.15 13.97
CA GLN A 47 19.24 11.37 13.07
C GLN A 47 18.82 11.84 11.67
N TYR A 48 17.74 11.28 11.13
CA TYR A 48 17.36 11.44 9.72
C TYR A 48 15.92 11.89 9.53
N ASP A 49 15.17 12.12 10.61
CA ASP A 49 13.76 12.47 10.57
C ASP A 49 12.91 11.55 9.67
N ILE A 50 13.01 10.23 9.89
CA ILE A 50 12.25 9.25 9.11
C ILE A 50 10.74 9.55 9.14
N GLN A 51 10.07 9.36 8.00
CA GLN A 51 8.65 9.68 7.82
C GLN A 51 7.76 8.43 7.72
N MET A 52 8.36 7.24 7.62
CA MET A 52 7.65 5.97 7.53
C MET A 52 8.57 4.84 7.98
N VAL A 53 7.99 3.78 8.54
CA VAL A 53 8.68 2.52 8.81
C VAL A 53 7.94 1.38 8.11
N ILE A 54 8.69 0.49 7.47
CA ILE A 54 8.19 -0.76 6.89
C ILE A 54 8.86 -1.92 7.63
N ASP A 55 8.06 -2.86 8.12
CA ASP A 55 8.51 -4.08 8.79
C ASP A 55 8.13 -5.31 7.97
N ASP A 56 9.13 -6.06 7.50
CA ASP A 56 9.00 -7.28 6.70
C ASP A 56 9.67 -8.46 7.44
N TYR A 57 8.94 -9.28 8.19
CA TYR A 57 7.51 -9.24 8.49
C TYR A 57 7.28 -9.61 9.97
N LEU A 58 6.12 -9.27 10.54
CA LEU A 58 5.82 -9.32 11.98
C LEU A 58 6.22 -10.61 12.68
N GLN A 59 6.00 -11.75 12.02
CA GLN A 59 6.26 -13.07 12.58
C GLN A 59 7.77 -13.38 12.74
N LEU A 60 8.68 -12.60 12.15
CA LEU A 60 10.12 -12.73 12.39
C LEU A 60 10.58 -12.01 13.67
N MET A 61 9.73 -11.17 14.26
CA MET A 61 10.02 -10.55 15.54
C MET A 61 9.80 -11.54 16.68
N HIS A 62 10.70 -11.50 17.66
CA HIS A 62 10.56 -12.26 18.90
C HIS A 62 10.12 -11.35 20.05
N GLY A 63 9.10 -11.80 20.78
CA GLY A 63 8.84 -11.37 22.14
C GLY A 63 9.93 -11.90 23.06
N LYS A 64 10.17 -11.24 24.20
CA LYS A 64 11.19 -11.66 25.18
C LYS A 64 11.12 -13.18 25.40
N ALA A 65 12.22 -13.86 25.08
CA ALA A 65 12.42 -15.27 25.39
C ALA A 65 12.64 -15.42 26.90
N ASP A 66 11.59 -15.25 27.70
CA ASP A 66 11.60 -15.73 29.08
C ASP A 66 11.56 -17.26 29.03
N GLY A 67 12.65 -17.89 29.43
CA GLY A 67 12.95 -19.32 29.30
C GLY A 67 12.04 -20.29 30.07
N LYS A 68 10.72 -20.19 29.91
CA LYS A 68 9.74 -21.19 30.30
C LYS A 68 8.84 -21.50 29.11
N GLY A 69 8.91 -22.74 28.65
CA GLY A 69 8.32 -23.21 27.41
C GLY A 69 6.84 -22.85 27.23
N GLY A 70 6.49 -22.52 25.98
CA GLY A 70 5.11 -22.48 25.52
C GLY A 70 4.38 -21.16 25.73
N GLY A 71 4.99 -20.02 25.44
CA GLY A 71 4.21 -18.79 25.23
C GLY A 71 3.20 -19.00 24.09
N ASN A 72 1.94 -18.65 24.32
CA ASN A 72 0.92 -18.66 23.26
C ASN A 72 1.38 -17.67 22.19
N ARG A 73 1.69 -18.16 20.98
CA ARG A 73 2.17 -17.34 19.86
C ARG A 73 1.23 -16.17 19.57
N GLU A 74 -0.07 -16.35 19.79
CA GLU A 74 -1.07 -15.30 19.66
C GLU A 74 -0.85 -14.12 20.62
N GLN A 75 -0.42 -14.42 21.84
CA GLN A 75 -0.14 -13.41 22.86
C GLN A 75 1.14 -12.65 22.51
N GLU A 76 2.15 -13.34 21.99
CA GLU A 76 3.40 -12.75 21.51
C GLU A 76 3.13 -11.79 20.36
N ILE A 77 2.42 -12.25 19.33
CA ILE A 77 2.07 -11.41 18.17
C ILE A 77 1.20 -10.23 18.60
N GLY A 78 0.26 -10.44 19.53
CA GLY A 78 -0.49 -9.32 20.11
C GLY A 78 0.37 -8.31 20.86
N SER A 79 1.43 -8.76 21.54
CA SER A 79 2.37 -7.84 22.21
C SER A 79 3.19 -7.03 21.20
N ILE A 80 3.61 -7.65 20.09
CA ILE A 80 4.34 -7.00 19.00
C ILE A 80 3.44 -5.95 18.33
N SER A 81 2.21 -6.33 17.96
CA SER A 81 1.20 -5.44 17.37
C SER A 81 0.99 -4.17 18.19
N ARG A 82 0.71 -4.32 19.50
CA ARG A 82 0.53 -3.17 20.40
C ARG A 82 1.78 -2.30 20.50
N ALA A 83 2.96 -2.92 20.51
CA ALA A 83 4.20 -2.18 20.59
C ALA A 83 4.49 -1.38 19.32
N LEU A 84 4.24 -1.95 18.14
CA LEU A 84 4.34 -1.23 16.87
C LEU A 84 3.36 -0.06 16.80
N LYS A 85 2.12 -0.26 17.25
CA LYS A 85 1.14 0.82 17.38
C LYS A 85 1.61 1.93 18.32
N SER A 86 2.26 1.57 19.42
CA SER A 86 2.87 2.53 20.35
C SER A 86 4.01 3.30 19.69
N VAL A 87 4.90 2.63 18.94
CA VAL A 87 5.99 3.27 18.18
C VAL A 87 5.45 4.24 17.13
N ALA A 88 4.41 3.85 16.38
CA ALA A 88 3.76 4.71 15.39
C ALA A 88 3.23 6.00 16.03
N LYS A 89 2.56 5.89 17.19
CA LYS A 89 2.03 7.04 17.93
C LYS A 89 3.13 7.90 18.57
N GLU A 90 4.15 7.27 19.14
CA GLU A 90 5.28 7.97 19.79
C GLU A 90 6.07 8.80 18.77
N LEU A 91 6.39 8.20 17.62
CA LEU A 91 7.17 8.85 16.57
C LEU A 91 6.33 9.73 15.65
N ASN A 92 5.00 9.62 15.75
CA ASN A 92 4.02 10.27 14.87
C ASN A 92 4.29 10.00 13.38
N ILE A 93 4.52 8.72 13.03
CA ILE A 93 4.76 8.27 11.66
C ILE A 93 3.95 7.00 11.35
N PRO A 94 3.56 6.78 10.08
CA PRO A 94 2.99 5.52 9.65
C PRO A 94 3.98 4.36 9.79
N VAL A 95 3.50 3.25 10.33
CA VAL A 95 4.21 1.97 10.41
C VAL A 95 3.43 0.95 9.61
N LEU A 96 4.03 0.48 8.51
CA LEU A 96 3.48 -0.58 7.67
C LEU A 96 4.14 -1.90 8.06
N ALA A 97 3.37 -2.82 8.61
CA ALA A 97 3.88 -4.12 8.99
C ALA A 97 3.27 -5.21 8.10
N LEU A 98 4.11 -6.04 7.50
CA LEU A 98 3.69 -7.17 6.70
C LEU A 98 3.34 -8.34 7.64
N SER A 99 2.26 -9.04 7.32
CA SER A 99 1.82 -10.22 8.06
C SER A 99 1.55 -11.36 7.09
N GLN A 100 2.07 -12.54 7.42
CA GLN A 100 1.72 -13.75 6.70
C GLN A 100 0.35 -14.26 7.17
N LEU A 101 -0.44 -14.75 6.22
CA LEU A 101 -1.73 -15.37 6.47
C LEU A 101 -1.58 -16.84 6.84
N SER A 102 -2.53 -17.36 7.61
CA SER A 102 -2.65 -18.80 7.84
C SER A 102 -2.92 -19.54 6.52
N ARG A 103 -2.39 -20.77 6.40
CA ARG A 103 -2.68 -21.66 5.26
C ARG A 103 -4.15 -22.04 5.13
N ALA A 104 -4.97 -21.77 6.16
CA ALA A 104 -6.41 -22.02 6.15
C ALA A 104 -7.14 -21.32 4.99
N VAL A 105 -6.63 -20.18 4.51
CA VAL A 105 -7.18 -19.46 3.34
C VAL A 105 -7.18 -20.32 2.07
N GLU A 106 -6.19 -21.22 1.94
CA GLU A 106 -6.03 -22.08 0.76
C GLU A 106 -6.95 -23.29 0.74
N SER A 107 -7.37 -23.74 1.92
CA SER A 107 -8.23 -24.92 2.10
C SER A 107 -9.72 -24.61 1.92
N ARG A 108 -10.08 -23.34 1.70
CA ARG A 108 -11.48 -22.92 1.58
C ARG A 108 -12.07 -23.40 0.25
N PRO A 109 -13.21 -24.11 0.25
CA PRO A 109 -13.84 -24.58 -0.99
C PRO A 109 -14.42 -23.41 -1.80
N GLY A 110 -14.30 -23.50 -3.14
CA GLY A 110 -14.84 -22.53 -4.11
C GLY A 110 -13.90 -21.37 -4.45
N ASN A 111 -14.37 -20.45 -5.32
CA ASN A 111 -13.64 -19.25 -5.76
C ASN A 111 -13.45 -18.19 -4.64
N SER A 112 -13.74 -18.54 -3.38
CA SER A 112 -13.67 -17.65 -2.20
C SER A 112 -12.30 -17.65 -1.52
N LYS A 113 -11.22 -17.80 -2.30
CA LYS A 113 -9.83 -17.74 -1.81
C LYS A 113 -9.36 -16.32 -1.46
N ARG A 114 -10.26 -15.34 -1.55
CA ARG A 114 -10.03 -13.98 -1.08
C ARG A 114 -9.75 -14.00 0.44
N PRO A 115 -8.63 -13.42 0.89
CA PRO A 115 -8.35 -13.27 2.31
C PRO A 115 -9.39 -12.44 3.03
N MET A 116 -9.67 -12.80 4.28
CA MET A 116 -10.57 -12.09 5.18
C MET A 116 -9.90 -11.89 6.55
N LEU A 117 -10.47 -11.02 7.39
CA LEU A 117 -9.89 -10.69 8.70
C LEU A 117 -9.65 -11.92 9.58
N SER A 118 -10.54 -12.92 9.50
CA SER A 118 -10.37 -14.18 10.22
C SER A 118 -9.19 -15.03 9.74
N ASP A 119 -8.54 -14.73 8.61
CA ASP A 119 -7.34 -15.45 8.16
C ASP A 119 -6.07 -14.98 8.87
N LEU A 120 -6.13 -13.86 9.57
CA LEU A 120 -5.13 -13.45 10.56
C LEU A 120 -5.24 -14.29 11.84
N ARG A 121 -6.00 -15.38 11.84
CA ARG A 121 -6.23 -16.29 12.98
C ARG A 121 -4.91 -16.88 13.45
N GLU A 122 -4.48 -16.30 14.56
CA GLU A 122 -3.23 -16.34 15.34
C GLU A 122 -2.95 -14.92 15.88
N SER A 123 -3.77 -13.93 15.49
CA SER A 123 -3.49 -12.51 15.68
C SER A 123 -4.77 -11.64 15.73
N GLY A 124 -5.84 -12.09 16.41
CA GLY A 124 -7.04 -11.24 16.61
C GLY A 124 -6.73 -9.88 17.24
N SER A 125 -5.61 -9.79 17.95
CA SER A 125 -4.97 -8.55 18.42
C SER A 125 -4.51 -7.61 17.31
N ILE A 126 -3.92 -8.11 16.22
CA ILE A 126 -3.55 -7.29 15.05
C ILE A 126 -4.79 -6.63 14.47
N GLU A 127 -5.86 -7.40 14.28
CA GLU A 127 -7.12 -6.85 13.76
C GLU A 127 -7.60 -5.71 14.65
N GLN A 128 -7.58 -5.87 15.98
CA GLN A 128 -8.03 -4.83 16.90
C GLN A 128 -7.11 -3.59 16.87
N ASP A 129 -5.80 -3.77 16.92
CA ASP A 129 -4.83 -2.69 17.08
C ASP A 129 -4.61 -1.88 15.80
N ALA A 130 -4.71 -2.53 14.63
CA ALA A 130 -4.45 -1.89 13.34
C ALA A 130 -5.47 -0.78 13.03
N ASP A 131 -4.99 0.30 12.42
CA ASP A 131 -5.86 1.34 11.86
C ASP A 131 -6.43 0.94 10.49
N MET A 132 -5.62 0.25 9.69
CA MET A 132 -5.97 -0.28 8.39
C MET A 132 -5.46 -1.72 8.25
N VAL A 133 -6.22 -2.55 7.54
CA VAL A 133 -5.80 -3.90 7.15
C VAL A 133 -5.99 -4.04 5.65
N LEU A 134 -4.90 -4.34 4.95
CA LEU A 134 -4.85 -4.53 3.51
C LEU A 134 -4.51 -5.99 3.21
N PHE A 135 -5.28 -6.62 2.33
CA PHE A 135 -4.92 -7.92 1.76
C PHE A 135 -4.56 -7.77 0.29
N LEU A 136 -3.63 -8.60 -0.15
CA LEU A 136 -3.28 -8.74 -1.56
C LEU A 136 -3.92 -10.02 -2.09
N TYR A 137 -4.65 -9.93 -3.18
CA TYR A 137 -5.26 -11.07 -3.85
C TYR A 137 -4.97 -11.03 -5.35
N ARG A 138 -4.73 -12.20 -5.94
CA ARG A 138 -4.47 -12.35 -7.37
C ARG A 138 -5.32 -13.49 -7.91
N PRO A 139 -6.42 -13.23 -8.63
CA PRO A 139 -7.28 -14.29 -9.14
C PRO A 139 -6.52 -15.26 -10.06
N GLU A 140 -5.64 -14.73 -10.91
CA GLU A 140 -4.79 -15.51 -11.83
C GLU A 140 -3.94 -16.57 -11.11
N TYR A 141 -3.46 -16.27 -9.88
CA TYR A 141 -2.67 -17.21 -9.09
C TYR A 141 -3.46 -18.48 -8.74
N TYR A 142 -4.79 -18.38 -8.71
CA TYR A 142 -5.70 -19.48 -8.41
C TYR A 142 -6.33 -20.10 -9.67
N GLY A 143 -5.89 -19.71 -10.87
CA GLY A 143 -6.44 -20.21 -12.14
C GLY A 143 -7.82 -19.67 -12.47
N LEU A 144 -8.26 -18.60 -11.80
CA LEU A 144 -9.50 -17.89 -12.13
C LEU A 144 -9.20 -16.96 -13.29
N THR A 145 -9.77 -17.24 -14.46
CA THR A 145 -9.50 -16.49 -15.71
C THR A 145 -10.52 -15.37 -15.98
N GLU A 146 -11.69 -15.45 -15.35
CA GLU A 146 -12.78 -14.49 -15.45
C GLU A 146 -13.27 -14.10 -14.05
N ASP A 147 -13.62 -12.83 -13.87
CA ASP A 147 -14.26 -12.35 -12.64
C ASP A 147 -15.79 -12.60 -12.66
N GLU A 148 -16.49 -12.22 -11.60
CA GLU A 148 -17.95 -12.37 -11.48
C GLU A 148 -18.73 -11.58 -12.56
N GLU A 149 -18.07 -10.62 -13.21
CA GLU A 149 -18.62 -9.75 -14.26
C GLU A 149 -18.14 -10.17 -15.67
N GLY A 150 -17.44 -11.30 -15.79
CA GLY A 150 -16.95 -11.87 -17.04
C GLY A 150 -15.72 -11.16 -17.63
N ARG A 151 -15.02 -10.32 -16.86
CA ARG A 151 -13.81 -9.63 -17.31
C ARG A 151 -12.56 -10.51 -17.13
N PRO A 152 -11.56 -10.38 -18.01
CA PRO A 152 -10.30 -11.11 -17.87
C PRO A 152 -9.56 -10.69 -16.60
N THR A 153 -9.13 -11.66 -15.80
CA THR A 153 -8.36 -11.44 -14.56
C THR A 153 -6.84 -11.52 -14.76
N ALA A 154 -6.39 -11.77 -15.99
CA ALA A 154 -4.99 -11.94 -16.33
C ALA A 154 -4.20 -10.66 -16.02
N GLY A 155 -3.17 -10.76 -15.17
CA GLY A 155 -2.40 -9.60 -14.74
C GLY A 155 -3.16 -8.63 -13.82
N VAL A 156 -4.33 -9.00 -13.30
CA VAL A 156 -5.06 -8.21 -12.29
C VAL A 156 -4.60 -8.61 -10.89
N GLY A 157 -4.31 -7.61 -10.07
CA GLY A 157 -4.08 -7.75 -8.63
C GLY A 157 -5.07 -6.90 -7.86
N GLU A 158 -5.62 -7.42 -6.78
CA GLU A 158 -6.58 -6.72 -5.93
C GLU A 158 -5.90 -6.33 -4.61
N VAL A 159 -6.05 -5.07 -4.22
CA VAL A 159 -5.76 -4.60 -2.85
C VAL A 159 -7.09 -4.47 -2.13
N ILE A 160 -7.34 -5.38 -1.19
CA ILE A 160 -8.58 -5.43 -0.42
C ILE A 160 -8.37 -4.67 0.88
N ILE A 161 -9.05 -3.54 1.04
CA ILE A 161 -9.12 -2.77 2.28
C ILE A 161 -10.16 -3.43 3.18
N ALA A 162 -9.73 -4.42 3.96
CA ALA A 162 -10.60 -5.21 4.82
C ALA A 162 -10.99 -4.48 6.12
N LYS A 163 -10.16 -3.53 6.56
CA LYS A 163 -10.45 -2.66 7.70
C LYS A 163 -9.89 -1.27 7.43
N HIS A 164 -10.67 -0.25 7.79
CA HIS A 164 -10.23 1.13 7.81
C HIS A 164 -10.94 1.87 8.96
N ARG A 165 -10.18 2.32 9.97
CA ARG A 165 -10.77 3.02 11.13
C ARG A 165 -11.37 4.38 10.78
N ASN A 166 -10.89 5.01 9.70
CA ASN A 166 -11.17 6.41 9.37
C ASN A 166 -11.87 6.57 8.00
N GLY A 167 -12.47 5.51 7.45
CA GLY A 167 -13.16 5.60 6.17
C GLY A 167 -13.68 4.25 5.70
N GLU A 168 -13.92 4.14 4.40
CA GLU A 168 -14.59 2.99 3.81
C GLU A 168 -13.65 1.81 3.57
N THR A 169 -14.22 0.61 3.62
CA THR A 169 -13.61 -0.62 3.13
C THR A 169 -13.94 -0.80 1.65
N GLY A 170 -13.13 -1.58 0.93
CA GLY A 170 -13.33 -1.75 -0.51
C GLY A 170 -12.23 -2.56 -1.17
N ILE A 171 -12.37 -2.76 -2.48
CA ILE A 171 -11.37 -3.45 -3.29
C ILE A 171 -10.83 -2.44 -4.30
N VAL A 172 -9.52 -2.24 -4.31
CA VAL A 172 -8.82 -1.41 -5.28
C VAL A 172 -8.13 -2.33 -6.28
N PRO A 173 -8.61 -2.40 -7.53
CA PRO A 173 -7.95 -3.20 -8.56
C PRO A 173 -6.71 -2.48 -9.08
N LEU A 174 -5.62 -3.23 -9.23
CA LEU A 174 -4.33 -2.81 -9.75
C LEU A 174 -3.91 -3.78 -10.85
N ARG A 175 -2.95 -3.36 -11.67
CA ARG A 175 -2.29 -4.25 -12.62
C ARG A 175 -1.01 -4.81 -11.99
N PHE A 176 -0.86 -6.12 -12.02
CA PHE A 176 0.33 -6.82 -11.54
C PHE A 176 1.13 -7.38 -12.71
N VAL A 177 2.33 -6.84 -12.92
CA VAL A 177 3.26 -7.30 -13.95
C VAL A 177 4.21 -8.33 -13.34
N GLY A 178 3.82 -9.62 -13.42
CA GLY A 178 4.55 -10.72 -12.76
C GLY A 178 6.02 -10.86 -13.15
N LYS A 179 6.38 -10.54 -14.40
CA LYS A 179 7.77 -10.54 -14.87
C LYS A 179 8.69 -9.62 -14.06
N PHE A 180 8.15 -8.55 -13.48
CA PHE A 180 8.91 -7.54 -12.74
C PHE A 180 8.53 -7.46 -11.26
N VAL A 181 7.59 -8.30 -10.80
CA VAL A 181 7.00 -8.23 -9.45
C VAL A 181 6.56 -6.80 -9.13
N LYS A 182 5.89 -6.16 -10.09
CA LYS A 182 5.54 -4.74 -10.04
C LYS A 182 4.03 -4.56 -10.07
N PHE A 183 3.50 -3.82 -9.09
CA PHE A 183 2.16 -3.25 -9.18
C PHE A 183 2.22 -1.90 -9.91
N VAL A 184 1.26 -1.69 -10.79
CA VAL A 184 1.04 -0.43 -11.50
C VAL A 184 -0.45 -0.11 -11.43
N ASP A 185 -0.78 1.17 -11.59
CA ASP A 185 -2.16 1.58 -11.69
C ASP A 185 -2.83 0.83 -12.83
N LEU A 186 -4.07 0.42 -12.58
CA LEU A 186 -4.94 -0.06 -13.63
C LEU A 186 -5.34 1.17 -14.44
N GLU A 187 -4.49 1.56 -15.40
CA GLU A 187 -4.80 2.65 -16.34
C GLU A 187 -6.21 2.42 -16.91
N ASP A 188 -6.98 3.50 -17.11
CA ASP A 188 -8.32 3.53 -17.70
C ASP A 188 -8.39 2.96 -19.14
N GLU A 189 -7.46 2.10 -19.57
CA GLU A 189 -7.46 1.47 -20.89
C GLU A 189 -8.63 0.47 -21.09
N PHE A 190 -9.56 0.36 -20.13
CA PHE A 190 -10.91 -0.16 -20.37
C PHE A 190 -11.86 0.86 -21.03
N SER A 191 -11.45 2.13 -21.15
CA SER A 191 -12.17 3.21 -21.86
C SER A 191 -11.69 3.45 -23.30
N GLY A 192 -10.68 2.71 -23.77
CA GLY A 192 -9.99 2.97 -25.06
C GLY A 192 -10.09 1.88 -26.14
N MET A 193 -10.55 0.67 -25.83
CA MET A 193 -10.71 -0.41 -26.83
C MET A 193 -12.14 -0.46 -27.38
N GLY A 194 -12.53 0.60 -28.08
CA GLY A 194 -13.82 0.73 -28.77
C GLY A 194 -13.72 1.60 -30.03
N GLY A 195 -12.62 1.51 -30.77
CA GLY A 195 -12.46 2.16 -32.07
C GLY A 195 -12.82 1.23 -33.21
N GLY A 196 -14.12 0.97 -33.40
CA GLY A 196 -14.67 0.23 -34.54
C GLY A 196 -16.02 0.82 -34.94
N ASP A 197 -16.06 1.37 -36.15
CA ASP A 197 -17.14 2.16 -36.76
C ASP A 197 -18.58 1.65 -36.55
N GLY A 198 -19.50 2.56 -36.20
CA GLY A 198 -20.94 2.29 -36.24
C GLY A 198 -21.80 3.46 -35.75
N PHE A 199 -22.30 4.26 -36.68
CA PHE A 199 -23.36 5.26 -36.45
C PHE A 199 -24.63 4.61 -35.89
N GLY A 200 -25.26 5.22 -34.87
CA GLY A 200 -26.68 4.99 -34.55
C GLY A 200 -27.09 5.18 -33.09
N ASP A 201 -27.57 6.38 -32.77
CA ASP A 201 -28.64 6.74 -31.83
C ASP A 201 -28.58 6.29 -30.34
N ALA A 202 -28.62 7.28 -29.43
CA ALA A 202 -28.64 7.12 -27.96
C ALA A 202 -30.07 6.77 -27.46
N PRO A 203 -30.34 6.37 -26.18
CA PRO A 203 -29.98 7.16 -24.99
C PRO A 203 -29.71 6.38 -23.66
N ALA A 204 -29.43 7.15 -22.61
CA ALA A 204 -29.28 6.81 -21.19
C ALA A 204 -27.86 6.49 -20.69
N THR A 205 -27.04 7.53 -20.69
CA THR A 205 -25.83 7.68 -19.85
C THR A 205 -26.16 7.50 -18.37
N PHE A 206 -25.57 6.46 -17.75
CA PHE A 206 -25.40 6.39 -16.30
C PHE A 206 -24.34 7.42 -15.90
N SER A 207 -24.77 8.53 -15.29
CA SER A 207 -23.86 9.49 -14.69
C SER A 207 -23.37 8.93 -13.35
N ALA A 208 -22.31 8.12 -13.38
CA ALA A 208 -21.47 7.96 -12.21
C ALA A 208 -20.72 9.28 -12.05
N SER A 209 -21.05 10.02 -10.99
CA SER A 209 -20.43 11.27 -10.59
C SER A 209 -18.95 11.04 -10.23
N ALA A 210 -18.13 10.87 -11.26
CA ALA A 210 -16.72 11.14 -11.17
C ALA A 210 -16.57 12.63 -10.88
N LEU A 211 -15.73 12.94 -9.89
CA LEU A 211 -15.17 14.25 -9.68
C LEU A 211 -14.38 14.64 -10.93
N ASN A 212 -15.08 15.11 -11.96
CA ASN A 212 -14.43 15.79 -13.06
C ASN A 212 -13.80 17.06 -12.48
N PRO A 213 -12.51 17.32 -12.75
CA PRO A 213 -11.96 18.63 -12.50
C PRO A 213 -12.82 19.63 -13.28
N SER A 214 -13.20 20.70 -12.61
CA SER A 214 -14.02 21.73 -13.22
C SER A 214 -13.34 22.34 -14.46
N PRO A 215 -14.11 22.92 -15.40
CA PRO A 215 -13.64 23.20 -16.75
C PRO A 215 -12.54 24.24 -16.84
N ASN A 216 -12.30 24.99 -15.77
CA ASN A 216 -11.28 25.98 -15.80
C ASN A 216 -10.30 25.82 -14.64
N PHE A 217 -9.71 24.63 -14.55
CA PHE A 217 -8.29 24.46 -14.24
C PHE A 217 -7.38 24.61 -15.49
N ALA A 218 -7.96 24.80 -16.69
CA ALA A 218 -7.24 24.83 -17.97
C ALA A 218 -6.84 26.23 -18.49
N ASP A 219 -7.37 27.33 -17.94
CA ASP A 219 -7.29 28.66 -18.59
C ASP A 219 -6.35 29.69 -17.92
N ASP A 220 -5.44 29.24 -17.05
CA ASP A 220 -4.34 30.10 -16.52
C ASP A 220 -2.94 29.61 -16.95
N PHE A 221 -2.86 28.82 -18.03
CA PHE A 221 -1.62 28.65 -18.80
C PHE A 221 -1.65 29.31 -20.19
N SER A 222 -2.72 30.02 -20.53
CA SER A 222 -2.66 31.14 -21.47
C SER A 222 -3.89 32.04 -21.29
N ALA A 223 -3.76 33.03 -20.40
CA ALA A 223 -4.58 34.23 -20.36
C ALA A 223 -6.09 34.05 -20.65
N GLY A 224 -6.83 33.60 -19.65
CA GLY A 224 -8.20 34.07 -19.44
C GLY A 224 -9.23 33.01 -19.08
N GLY A 225 -9.39 32.78 -17.78
CA GLY A 225 -10.68 32.43 -17.17
C GLY A 225 -10.78 31.04 -16.56
N PHE A 226 -10.39 30.90 -15.28
CA PHE A 226 -10.55 29.77 -14.36
C PHE A 226 -12.00 29.50 -13.85
N SER A 227 -12.38 28.23 -13.60
CA SER A 227 -13.56 27.73 -12.86
C SER A 227 -13.29 26.29 -12.48
N GLY A 228 -12.87 26.11 -11.22
CA GLY A 228 -13.65 25.33 -10.23
C GLY A 228 -12.99 24.15 -9.49
N GLY A 229 -11.67 24.16 -9.24
CA GLY A 229 -11.04 23.24 -8.30
C GLY A 229 -10.61 23.98 -7.04
N ILE A 230 -11.41 23.96 -5.97
CA ILE A 230 -11.03 24.56 -4.68
C ILE A 230 -10.01 23.64 -4.00
N THR A 231 -8.73 24.01 -4.09
CA THR A 231 -7.68 23.50 -3.21
C THR A 231 -7.58 24.44 -2.02
N MET A 232 -7.91 23.99 -0.81
CA MET A 232 -7.61 24.75 0.40
C MET A 232 -6.12 24.61 0.74
N PRO A 233 -5.36 25.70 0.87
CA PRO A 233 -3.98 25.64 1.36
C PRO A 233 -3.95 25.44 2.89
N SER A 234 -2.97 24.68 3.36
CA SER A 234 -2.67 24.49 4.78
C SER A 234 -2.37 25.82 5.48
N ARG A 235 -2.87 26.02 6.71
CA ARG A 235 -2.66 27.22 7.57
C ARG A 235 -1.23 27.38 8.12
N MET A 236 -0.23 26.84 7.43
CA MET A 236 1.18 26.96 7.82
C MET A 236 1.88 28.16 7.16
N ASN A 237 1.22 28.83 6.21
CA ASN A 237 1.76 29.99 5.48
C ASN A 237 1.31 31.35 6.05
N ASP A 238 0.51 31.39 7.12
CA ASP A 238 -0.03 32.63 7.72
C ASP A 238 0.70 33.04 9.02
N MET A 239 1.91 32.52 9.29
CA MET A 239 2.72 33.04 10.40
C MET A 239 3.49 34.27 9.93
N PRO A 240 3.37 35.44 10.61
CA PRO A 240 4.20 36.59 10.28
C PRO A 240 5.67 36.26 10.58
N ASP A 241 6.55 36.58 9.62
CA ASP A 241 8.01 36.57 9.84
C ASP A 241 8.34 37.53 10.98
N ASP A 242 8.82 37.00 12.11
CA ASP A 242 9.41 37.83 13.16
C ASP A 242 10.66 38.53 12.59
N ALA A 243 10.72 39.84 12.77
CA ALA A 243 11.79 40.71 12.28
C ALA A 243 13.15 40.36 12.91
N PRO A 244 14.27 40.64 12.21
CA PRO A 244 15.57 40.15 12.62
C PRO A 244 16.15 40.98 13.76
N PHE A 245 16.24 40.40 14.96
CA PHE A 245 17.26 40.73 15.98
C PHE A 245 17.59 39.48 16.80
#